data_AF-A0AAD9LZU7-F1
#
_entry.id   AF-A0AAD9LZU7-F1
#
_cell.length_a   1.000
_cell.length_b   1.000
_cell.length_c   1.000
_cell.angle_alpha   90.00
_cell.angle_beta   90.00
_cell.angle_gamma   90.00
#
_symmetry.space_group_name_H-M   'P 1'
#
loop_
_entity.id
_entity.type
_entity.pdbx_description
1 polymer ?
#
loop_
_entity_poly.entity_id
_entity_poly.type
_entity_poly.pdbx_seq_one_letter_code
_entity_poly.pdbx_strand_id
1 'polypeptide(L)'
;MRSLIITLLALWLLPAVTLALPVPVCQDVRARKLSPTFKKEHLVIRDIETGEYDEEEGKRLRADSEAYPKKKSDLIHITQVVRRVLGKDTPWALFGGFAFVLYGEPNRHTADLDVVVQTSLPNLIKLLKKDPNFIIPSEEMYTKSRNMRTYYKWKNEIFQVDFNIPGISKVWKAQDIRDIIQETYVQTSDQKSALVYLIRLDVTFKSKCRTLTDLNRMKDTDMQDISWIIKNHPDAVAAAKDMIPIEWRRLVISRLNRMGSPLVGKAEQLLGLDEEAETSDSSRSS
;
A
#
# COMPACT_ATOMS: atom_id res chain seq x y z
N MET A 1 60.16 46.21 25.70
CA MET A 1 59.58 47.23 26.60
C MET A 1 58.08 46.97 26.62
N ARG A 2 57.57 46.22 27.60
CA ARG A 2 57.04 46.67 28.91
C ARG A 2 55.70 47.41 28.79
N SER A 3 54.79 47.04 29.69
CA SER A 3 53.39 47.48 29.91
C SER A 3 52.36 46.61 29.16
N LEU A 4 51.67 45.63 29.73
CA LEU A 4 51.06 45.44 31.06
C LEU A 4 49.95 46.46 31.37
N ILE A 5 48.70 46.09 31.08
CA ILE A 5 47.51 46.53 31.84
C ILE A 5 46.63 45.29 32.07
N ILE A 6 46.28 45.12 33.35
CA ILE A 6 45.58 44.00 33.98
C ILE A 6 44.13 44.45 34.27
N THR A 7 43.24 43.46 34.45
CA THR A 7 41.90 43.49 35.11
C THR A 7 40.75 44.10 34.28
N LEU A 8 39.56 43.50 34.18
CA LEU A 8 38.79 42.76 35.19
C LEU A 8 37.98 41.59 34.62
N LEU A 9 37.93 40.50 35.42
CA LEU A 9 36.90 39.47 35.43
C LEU A 9 35.53 40.08 35.75
N ALA A 10 34.49 39.62 35.06
CA ALA A 10 33.15 39.50 35.63
C ALA A 10 32.50 38.21 35.11
N LEU A 11 32.59 37.18 35.96
CA LEU A 11 31.76 35.98 35.95
C LEU A 11 30.27 36.36 35.88
N TRP A 12 29.54 35.84 34.90
CA TRP A 12 28.11 35.63 35.04
C TRP A 12 27.78 34.19 34.64
N LEU A 13 27.65 33.37 35.69
CA LEU A 13 27.02 32.06 35.66
C LEU A 13 25.53 32.27 35.35
N LEU A 14 25.06 31.77 34.20
CA LEU A 14 23.64 31.60 33.95
C LEU A 14 23.22 30.19 34.43
N PRO A 15 22.21 30.07 35.29
CA PRO A 15 21.68 28.78 35.67
C PRO A 15 20.80 28.22 34.53
N ALA A 16 20.98 26.92 34.27
CA ALA A 16 20.05 26.11 33.51
C ALA A 16 18.67 26.16 34.18
N VAL A 17 17.66 26.65 33.46
CA VAL A 17 16.25 26.50 33.84
C VAL A 17 15.53 25.80 32.69
N THR A 18 15.38 24.49 32.86
CA THR A 18 14.41 23.65 32.14
C THR A 18 12.99 24.14 32.42
N LEU A 19 12.36 24.77 31.43
CA LEU A 19 10.92 25.01 31.41
C LEU A 19 10.21 23.73 30.94
N ALA A 20 9.87 22.87 31.90
CA ALA A 20 8.87 21.82 31.69
C ALA A 20 7.48 22.47 31.73
N LEU A 21 6.77 22.45 30.60
CA LEU A 21 5.36 22.84 30.55
C LEU A 21 4.49 21.73 31.18
N PRO A 22 3.47 22.07 31.98
CA PRO A 22 2.53 21.10 32.52
C PRO A 22 1.48 20.74 31.46
N VAL A 23 1.33 19.44 31.15
CA VAL A 23 0.19 18.93 30.38
C VAL A 23 -0.83 18.35 31.38
N PRO A 24 -2.12 18.71 31.27
CA PRO A 24 -3.08 18.53 32.34
C PRO A 24 -3.51 17.07 32.54
N VAL A 25 -3.61 16.72 33.82
CA VAL A 25 -4.29 15.53 34.33
C VAL A 25 -5.79 15.67 34.03
N CYS A 26 -6.32 14.79 33.20
CA CYS A 26 -7.76 14.55 33.12
C CYS A 26 -8.06 13.21 33.81
N GLN A 27 -8.68 13.30 34.98
CA GLN A 27 -9.17 12.15 35.74
C GLN A 27 -10.50 11.64 35.16
N ASP A 28 -10.54 10.32 35.02
CA ASP A 28 -11.69 9.43 35.25
C ASP A 28 -12.99 9.62 34.44
N VAL A 29 -13.12 8.82 33.38
CA VAL A 29 -14.43 8.33 32.92
C VAL A 29 -14.39 6.81 32.85
N ARG A 30 -14.79 6.19 33.96
CA ARG A 30 -15.47 4.89 34.09
C ARG A 30 -14.98 3.78 33.14
N ALA A 31 -14.16 2.91 33.72
CA ALA A 31 -13.96 1.53 33.28
C ALA A 31 -15.30 0.83 32.98
N ARG A 32 -15.70 0.76 31.71
CA ARG A 32 -16.63 -0.27 31.25
C ARG A 32 -15.85 -1.56 31.08
N LYS A 33 -15.94 -2.42 32.09
CA LYS A 33 -15.76 -3.87 31.94
C LYS A 33 -16.72 -4.36 30.86
N LEU A 34 -16.21 -4.58 29.65
CA LEU A 34 -16.70 -5.60 28.74
C LEU A 34 -15.49 -6.40 28.29
N SER A 35 -15.22 -7.45 29.06
CA SER A 35 -14.43 -8.59 28.63
C SER A 35 -15.26 -9.32 27.58
N PRO A 36 -14.82 -9.44 26.31
CA PRO A 36 -15.17 -10.61 25.55
C PRO A 36 -14.27 -11.73 26.06
N THR A 37 -14.91 -12.77 26.59
CA THR A 37 -14.30 -14.05 26.94
C THR A 37 -13.37 -14.48 25.82
N PHE A 38 -12.05 -14.36 26.04
CA PHE A 38 -11.04 -14.74 25.07
C PHE A 38 -11.10 -16.25 24.86
N LYS A 39 -11.66 -16.70 23.73
CA LYS A 39 -11.39 -18.04 23.21
C LYS A 39 -9.96 -18.03 22.68
N LYS A 40 -9.07 -18.67 23.45
CA LYS A 40 -7.62 -18.78 23.24
C LYS A 40 -7.26 -19.79 22.13
N GLU A 41 -8.13 -19.96 21.12
CA GLU A 41 -8.11 -21.08 20.17
C GLU A 41 -8.20 -20.60 18.71
N HIS A 42 -7.29 -19.72 18.29
CA HIS A 42 -6.91 -19.61 16.87
C HIS A 42 -5.40 -19.47 16.78
N LEU A 43 -4.71 -20.35 17.49
CA LEU A 43 -3.30 -20.63 17.26
C LEU A 43 -3.28 -21.58 16.06
N VAL A 44 -2.91 -21.09 14.87
CA VAL A 44 -2.67 -21.95 13.70
C VAL A 44 -1.40 -22.76 13.95
N ILE A 45 -1.52 -23.76 14.82
CA ILE A 45 -0.56 -24.84 15.07
C ILE A 45 -0.92 -25.92 14.06
N ARG A 46 -0.64 -25.69 12.78
CA ARG A 46 -0.71 -26.76 11.78
C ARG A 46 0.60 -26.81 11.02
N ASP A 47 1.19 -28.00 11.00
CA ASP A 47 2.13 -28.44 9.97
C ASP A 47 1.30 -28.66 8.71
N ILE A 48 1.56 -27.87 7.68
CA ILE A 48 0.97 -28.08 6.37
C ILE A 48 1.88 -29.08 5.69
N GLU A 49 1.51 -30.35 5.71
CA GLU A 49 2.35 -31.46 5.23
C GLU A 49 2.90 -31.23 3.81
N THR A 50 2.14 -30.52 2.96
CA THR A 50 2.50 -30.24 1.56
C THR A 50 2.93 -28.79 1.30
N GLY A 51 2.71 -27.88 2.25
CA GLY A 51 2.74 -26.43 2.01
C GLY A 51 1.61 -25.92 1.08
N GLU A 52 0.63 -26.76 0.73
CA GLU A 52 -0.48 -26.41 -0.18
C GLU A 52 -1.84 -26.33 0.54
N TYR A 53 -2.79 -25.55 0.03
CA TYR A 53 -4.14 -25.40 0.60
C TYR A 53 -5.26 -25.60 -0.45
N ASP A 54 -6.43 -26.10 0.01
CA ASP A 54 -7.65 -26.29 -0.79
C ASP A 54 -8.67 -25.13 -0.62
N GLU A 55 -9.86 -25.21 -1.23
CA GLU A 55 -10.81 -24.09 -1.17
C GLU A 55 -11.31 -23.78 0.25
N GLU A 56 -11.58 -24.81 1.07
CA GLU A 56 -12.08 -24.62 2.43
C GLU A 56 -10.99 -24.07 3.35
N GLU A 57 -9.77 -24.59 3.24
CA GLU A 57 -8.61 -24.06 3.96
C GLU A 57 -8.27 -22.64 3.50
N GLY A 58 -8.37 -22.36 2.20
CA GLY A 58 -8.19 -21.02 1.64
C GLY A 58 -9.16 -19.99 2.22
N LYS A 59 -10.41 -20.38 2.52
CA LYS A 59 -11.39 -19.52 3.21
C LYS A 59 -10.99 -19.26 4.66
N ARG A 60 -10.50 -20.27 5.38
CA ARG A 60 -10.02 -20.13 6.77
C ARG A 60 -8.78 -19.25 6.87
N LEU A 61 -7.76 -19.53 6.04
CA LEU A 61 -6.53 -18.74 5.96
C LEU A 61 -6.81 -17.27 5.64
N ARG A 62 -7.80 -17.01 4.77
CA ARG A 62 -8.25 -15.65 4.48
C ARG A 62 -8.84 -14.98 5.72
N ALA A 63 -9.76 -15.65 6.41
CA ALA A 63 -10.35 -15.12 7.63
C ALA A 63 -9.29 -14.84 8.71
N ASP A 64 -8.35 -15.76 8.91
CA ASP A 64 -7.24 -15.60 9.86
C ASP A 64 -6.31 -14.44 9.48
N SER A 65 -6.03 -14.27 8.18
CA SER A 65 -5.26 -13.13 7.69
C SER A 65 -6.00 -11.80 7.89
N GLU A 66 -7.31 -11.75 7.62
CA GLU A 66 -8.12 -10.53 7.71
C GLU A 66 -8.54 -10.17 9.15
N ALA A 67 -8.44 -11.11 10.11
CA ALA A 67 -8.92 -10.95 11.48
C ALA A 67 -8.25 -9.80 12.26
N TYR A 68 -7.02 -9.42 11.91
CA TYR A 68 -6.25 -8.41 12.62
C TYR A 68 -5.53 -7.45 11.68
N PRO A 69 -5.56 -6.12 11.95
CA PRO A 69 -4.74 -5.16 11.22
C PRO A 69 -3.27 -5.54 11.30
N LYS A 70 -2.61 -5.65 10.16
CA LYS A 70 -1.18 -6.00 10.11
C LYS A 70 -0.34 -4.77 10.47
N LYS A 71 0.65 -4.96 11.33
CA LYS A 71 1.61 -3.89 11.65
C LYS A 71 2.47 -3.60 10.43
N LYS A 72 2.74 -2.33 10.18
CA LYS A 72 3.64 -1.87 9.11
C LYS A 72 4.99 -2.61 9.13
N SER A 73 5.57 -2.81 10.32
CA SER A 73 6.84 -3.51 10.49
C SER A 73 6.81 -4.97 10.03
N ASP A 74 5.71 -5.69 10.26
CA ASP A 74 5.59 -7.08 9.83
C ASP A 74 5.39 -7.17 8.32
N LEU A 75 4.65 -6.24 7.71
CA LEU A 75 4.53 -6.15 6.24
C LEU A 75 5.86 -5.77 5.57
N ILE A 76 6.68 -4.90 6.19
CA ILE A 76 8.06 -4.63 5.73
C ILE A 76 8.91 -5.90 5.79
N HIS A 77 8.81 -6.67 6.88
CA HIS A 77 9.53 -7.93 7.01
C HIS A 77 9.17 -8.90 5.88
N ILE A 78 7.88 -9.11 5.62
CA ILE A 78 7.40 -10.00 4.56
C ILE A 78 7.81 -9.51 3.19
N THR A 79 7.84 -8.20 2.96
CA THR A 79 8.38 -7.61 1.72
C THR A 79 9.85 -8.01 1.49
N GLN A 80 10.67 -8.04 2.55
CA GLN A 80 12.05 -8.50 2.44
C GLN A 80 12.16 -10.01 2.21
N VAL A 81 11.23 -10.80 2.76
CA VAL A 81 11.12 -12.24 2.44
C VAL A 81 10.80 -12.43 0.96
N VAL A 82 9.79 -11.73 0.43
CA VAL A 82 9.40 -11.77 -0.98
C VAL A 82 10.59 -11.40 -1.88
N ARG A 83 11.31 -10.33 -1.55
CA ARG A 83 12.54 -9.91 -2.26
C ARG A 83 13.57 -11.04 -2.34
N ARG A 84 13.81 -11.71 -1.21
CA ARG A 84 14.79 -12.82 -1.12
C ARG A 84 14.35 -14.03 -1.94
N VAL A 85 13.07 -14.39 -1.88
CA VAL A 85 12.51 -15.55 -2.59
C VAL A 85 12.49 -15.33 -4.10
N LEU A 86 12.07 -14.15 -4.56
CA LEU A 86 12.03 -13.81 -5.98
C LEU A 86 13.44 -13.61 -6.57
N GLY A 87 14.40 -13.20 -5.75
CA GLY A 87 15.77 -12.94 -6.16
C GLY A 87 15.94 -11.63 -6.93
N LYS A 88 17.15 -11.37 -7.42
CA LYS A 88 17.51 -10.12 -8.10
C LYS A 88 17.05 -10.07 -9.55
N ASP A 89 16.94 -11.22 -10.20
CA ASP A 89 16.72 -11.29 -11.66
C ASP A 89 15.23 -11.27 -12.03
N THR A 90 14.35 -11.54 -11.07
CA THR A 90 12.89 -11.54 -11.27
C THR A 90 12.35 -10.13 -11.06
N PRO A 91 11.80 -9.43 -12.07
CA PRO A 91 11.18 -8.12 -11.86
C PRO A 91 9.91 -8.26 -11.03
N TRP A 92 9.81 -7.45 -9.97
CA TRP A 92 8.63 -7.43 -9.10
C TRP A 92 8.48 -6.09 -8.42
N ALA A 93 7.26 -5.78 -8.00
CA ALA A 93 6.96 -4.57 -7.24
C ALA A 93 5.73 -4.77 -6.36
N LEU A 94 5.65 -3.99 -5.28
CA LEU A 94 4.45 -3.88 -4.48
C LEU A 94 3.41 -2.98 -5.17
N PHE A 95 2.16 -3.33 -4.98
CA PHE A 95 0.99 -2.55 -5.40
C PHE A 95 -0.03 -2.51 -4.25
N GLY A 96 -1.19 -1.92 -4.47
CA GLY A 96 -2.33 -2.04 -3.57
C GLY A 96 -2.15 -1.28 -2.25
N GLY A 97 -2.91 -1.66 -1.23
CA GLY A 97 -3.04 -0.88 0.00
C GLY A 97 -1.71 -0.61 0.71
N PHE A 98 -0.82 -1.61 0.78
CA PHE A 98 0.47 -1.44 1.43
C PHE A 98 1.41 -0.51 0.66
N ALA A 99 1.36 -0.50 -0.68
CA ALA A 99 2.12 0.46 -1.47
C ALA A 99 1.72 1.91 -1.12
N PHE A 100 0.43 2.20 -0.93
CA PHE A 100 -0.03 3.53 -0.46
C PHE A 100 0.53 3.90 0.92
N VAL A 101 0.60 2.95 1.87
CA VAL A 101 1.23 3.17 3.18
C VAL A 101 2.71 3.55 3.02
N LEU A 102 3.40 2.98 2.03
CA LEU A 102 4.80 3.28 1.74
C LEU A 102 4.98 4.60 0.97
N TYR A 103 4.02 4.99 0.14
CA TYR A 103 3.96 6.33 -0.47
C TYR A 103 3.57 7.43 0.51
N GLY A 104 3.11 7.08 1.71
CA GLY A 104 2.88 8.02 2.79
C GLY A 104 1.41 8.32 3.08
N GLU A 105 0.47 7.43 2.75
CA GLU A 105 -0.91 7.54 3.25
C GLU A 105 -1.05 6.90 4.65
N PRO A 106 -1.06 7.68 5.74
CA PRO A 106 -0.97 7.14 7.10
C PRO A 106 -2.24 6.39 7.55
N ASN A 107 -3.40 6.68 6.95
CA ASN A 107 -4.67 6.08 7.36
C ASN A 107 -5.04 4.85 6.55
N ARG A 108 -4.18 4.42 5.62
CA ARG A 108 -4.47 3.25 4.79
C ARG A 108 -4.31 1.97 5.59
N HIS A 109 -5.43 1.37 5.97
CA HIS A 109 -5.44 0.00 6.50
C HIS A 109 -5.28 -1.00 5.35
N THR A 110 -4.42 -2.00 5.53
CA THR A 110 -4.22 -3.09 4.57
C THR A 110 -4.02 -4.39 5.34
N ALA A 111 -4.67 -5.46 4.88
CA ALA A 111 -4.61 -6.77 5.53
C ALA A 111 -3.68 -7.74 4.77
N ASP A 112 -3.31 -7.38 3.54
CA ASP A 112 -2.59 -8.18 2.57
C ASP A 112 -1.45 -7.40 1.92
N LEU A 113 -0.57 -8.16 1.26
CA LEU A 113 0.52 -7.67 0.43
C LEU A 113 0.21 -8.01 -1.04
N ASP A 114 -0.11 -7.00 -1.85
CA ASP A 114 -0.25 -7.17 -3.29
C ASP A 114 1.12 -7.04 -3.97
N VAL A 115 1.51 -8.07 -4.72
CA VAL A 115 2.79 -8.11 -5.45
C VAL A 115 2.51 -8.30 -6.92
N VAL A 116 3.08 -7.47 -7.78
CA VAL A 116 3.13 -7.71 -9.23
C VAL A 116 4.48 -8.33 -9.55
N VAL A 117 4.52 -9.46 -10.25
CA VAL A 117 5.75 -10.21 -10.52
C VAL A 117 5.80 -10.71 -11.97
N GLN A 118 6.90 -10.44 -12.66
CA GLN A 118 7.10 -10.82 -14.06
C GLN A 118 7.82 -12.15 -14.13
N THR A 119 7.05 -13.23 -14.14
CA THR A 119 7.52 -14.61 -14.19
C THR A 119 6.42 -15.51 -14.74
N SER A 120 6.74 -16.75 -15.14
CA SER A 120 5.74 -17.78 -15.35
C SER A 120 5.20 -18.30 -14.02
N LEU A 121 3.95 -18.80 -14.02
CA LEU A 121 3.34 -19.41 -12.83
C LEU A 121 4.13 -20.62 -12.30
N PRO A 122 4.60 -21.57 -13.14
CA PRO A 122 5.44 -22.67 -12.65
C PRO A 122 6.74 -22.20 -11.98
N ASN A 123 7.37 -21.15 -12.51
CA ASN A 123 8.57 -20.59 -11.90
C ASN A 123 8.25 -19.88 -10.57
N LEU A 124 7.13 -19.15 -10.47
CA LEU A 124 6.69 -18.57 -9.20
C LEU A 124 6.48 -19.64 -8.13
N ILE A 125 5.76 -20.72 -8.46
CA ILE A 125 5.55 -21.85 -7.54
C ILE A 125 6.89 -22.44 -7.10
N LYS A 126 7.81 -22.68 -8.04
CA LYS A 126 9.16 -23.20 -7.75
C LYS A 126 9.94 -22.27 -6.81
N LEU A 127 9.81 -20.95 -6.96
CA LEU A 127 10.47 -19.98 -6.09
C LEU A 127 9.84 -20.01 -4.68
N LEU A 128 8.51 -19.95 -4.58
CA LEU A 128 7.79 -19.94 -3.31
C LEU A 128 8.03 -21.21 -2.49
N LYS A 129 8.04 -22.39 -3.12
CA LYS A 129 8.33 -23.68 -2.47
C LYS A 129 9.72 -23.78 -1.82
N LYS A 130 10.64 -22.84 -2.10
CA LYS A 130 11.96 -22.79 -1.43
C LYS A 130 11.89 -22.29 0.00
N ASP A 131 10.83 -21.58 0.38
CA ASP A 131 10.64 -21.08 1.75
C ASP A 131 9.41 -21.79 2.35
N PRO A 132 9.60 -22.67 3.35
CA PRO A 132 8.54 -23.52 3.90
C PRO A 132 7.45 -22.73 4.65
N ASN A 133 7.66 -21.44 4.88
CA ASN A 133 6.65 -20.58 5.50
C ASN A 133 5.60 -20.09 4.49
N PHE A 134 5.82 -20.26 3.19
CA PHE A 134 4.77 -20.02 2.20
C PHE A 134 3.79 -21.18 2.14
N ILE A 135 2.51 -20.81 2.13
CA ILE A 135 1.35 -21.67 2.00
C ILE A 135 0.71 -21.31 0.67
N ILE A 136 0.86 -22.19 -0.32
CA ILE A 136 0.44 -21.92 -1.70
C ILE A 136 -0.87 -22.64 -2.02
N PRO A 137 -1.66 -22.17 -3.00
CA PRO A 137 -2.85 -22.89 -3.42
C PRO A 137 -2.49 -24.23 -4.05
N SER A 138 -3.39 -25.21 -3.97
CA SER A 138 -3.26 -26.46 -4.72
C SER A 138 -3.29 -26.22 -6.24
N GLU A 139 -2.80 -27.20 -7.00
CA GLU A 139 -2.75 -27.13 -8.46
C GLU A 139 -4.08 -26.83 -9.13
N GLU A 140 -5.14 -27.46 -8.66
CA GLU A 140 -6.49 -27.21 -9.16
C GLU A 140 -6.92 -25.75 -8.95
N MET A 141 -6.51 -25.13 -7.83
CA MET A 141 -6.90 -23.76 -7.50
C MET A 141 -6.14 -22.72 -8.31
N TYR A 142 -4.81 -22.82 -8.41
CA TYR A 142 -4.04 -21.79 -9.13
C TYR A 142 -4.19 -21.87 -10.65
N THR A 143 -4.54 -23.03 -11.21
CA THR A 143 -4.81 -23.16 -12.65
C THR A 143 -6.13 -22.49 -13.04
N LYS A 144 -7.10 -22.43 -12.11
CA LYS A 144 -8.39 -21.75 -12.30
C LYS A 144 -8.35 -20.27 -11.93
N SER A 145 -7.38 -19.86 -11.11
CA SER A 145 -7.26 -18.49 -10.61
C SER A 145 -6.47 -17.57 -11.53
N ARG A 146 -6.83 -16.29 -11.54
CA ARG A 146 -6.13 -15.24 -12.33
C ARG A 146 -5.09 -14.47 -11.52
N ASN A 147 -5.05 -14.75 -10.22
CA ASN A 147 -4.09 -14.24 -9.24
C ASN A 147 -3.68 -15.42 -8.34
N MET A 148 -2.41 -15.50 -8.01
CA MET A 148 -1.92 -16.52 -7.08
C MET A 148 -1.98 -15.93 -5.67
N ARG A 149 -3.14 -16.08 -5.03
CA ARG A 149 -3.25 -15.82 -3.60
C ARG A 149 -2.42 -16.85 -2.86
N THR A 150 -1.57 -16.39 -1.97
CA THR A 150 -0.76 -17.24 -1.10
C THR A 150 -0.83 -16.69 0.32
N TYR A 151 -0.36 -17.48 1.27
CA TYR A 151 -0.21 -17.03 2.64
C TYR A 151 1.21 -17.25 3.12
N TYR A 152 1.69 -16.39 4.00
CA TYR A 152 2.99 -16.50 4.63
C TYR A 152 2.79 -16.61 6.14
N LYS A 153 3.36 -17.68 6.73
CA LYS A 153 3.37 -17.90 8.17
C LYS A 153 4.56 -17.17 8.78
N TRP A 154 4.30 -16.22 9.67
CA TRP A 154 5.35 -15.53 10.40
C TRP A 154 4.97 -15.43 11.87
N LYS A 155 5.82 -15.99 12.74
CA LYS A 155 5.50 -16.19 14.16
C LYS A 155 4.19 -17.01 14.26
N ASN A 156 3.20 -16.52 14.99
CA ASN A 156 1.88 -17.15 15.15
C ASN A 156 0.80 -16.48 14.29
N GLU A 157 1.19 -15.76 13.24
CA GLU A 157 0.28 -15.02 12.37
C GLU A 157 0.38 -15.49 10.92
N ILE A 158 -0.75 -15.40 10.21
CA ILE A 158 -0.88 -15.65 8.79
C ILE A 158 -1.02 -14.31 8.06
N PHE A 159 -0.30 -14.15 6.96
CA PHE A 159 -0.33 -12.96 6.12
C PHE A 159 -0.65 -13.34 4.68
N GLN A 160 -1.69 -12.77 4.13
CA GLN A 160 -2.01 -12.93 2.72
C GLN A 160 -0.99 -12.18 1.84
N VAL A 161 -0.45 -12.87 0.85
CA VAL A 161 0.40 -12.31 -0.21
C VAL A 161 -0.22 -12.67 -1.55
N ASP A 162 -0.78 -11.67 -2.23
CA ASP A 162 -1.46 -11.82 -3.51
C ASP A 162 -0.48 -11.52 -4.65
N PHE A 163 -0.01 -12.58 -5.34
CA PHE A 163 0.85 -12.43 -6.51
C PHE A 163 0.03 -12.27 -7.79
N ASN A 164 0.29 -11.17 -8.49
CA ASN A 164 -0.30 -10.80 -9.77
C ASN A 164 0.75 -10.98 -10.87
N ILE A 165 0.51 -11.92 -11.77
CA ILE A 165 1.38 -12.18 -12.93
C ILE A 165 0.80 -11.42 -14.15
N PRO A 166 1.55 -10.49 -14.77
CA PRO A 166 1.14 -9.84 -16.02
C PRO A 166 0.73 -10.83 -17.11
N GLY A 167 -0.34 -10.53 -17.84
CA GLY A 167 -0.89 -11.42 -18.87
C GLY A 167 -1.80 -12.54 -18.35
N ILE A 168 -1.66 -12.94 -17.08
CA ILE A 168 -2.62 -13.83 -16.39
C ILE A 168 -3.67 -12.99 -15.65
N SER A 169 -3.23 -11.93 -14.98
CA SER A 169 -4.10 -10.96 -14.31
C SER A 169 -4.89 -10.13 -15.32
N LYS A 170 -6.17 -9.86 -15.03
CA LYS A 170 -6.97 -8.90 -15.83
C LYS A 170 -6.42 -7.48 -15.73
N VAL A 171 -5.75 -7.15 -14.63
CA VAL A 171 -5.33 -5.77 -14.30
C VAL A 171 -4.06 -5.41 -15.07
N TRP A 172 -3.08 -6.31 -15.06
CA TRP A 172 -1.75 -6.09 -15.60
C TRP A 172 -1.61 -6.74 -16.98
N LYS A 173 -1.45 -5.91 -18.01
CA LYS A 173 -1.05 -6.39 -19.35
C LYS A 173 0.39 -6.87 -19.32
N ALA A 174 0.79 -7.69 -20.29
CA ALA A 174 2.19 -8.06 -20.52
C ALA A 174 2.99 -6.82 -20.94
N GLN A 175 3.36 -6.01 -19.95
CA GLN A 175 4.28 -4.89 -20.05
C GLN A 175 5.47 -5.22 -19.16
N ASP A 176 6.66 -4.71 -19.50
CA ASP A 176 7.81 -4.90 -18.64
C ASP A 176 7.57 -4.14 -17.32
N ILE A 177 7.59 -4.88 -16.21
CA ILE A 177 7.41 -4.31 -14.88
C ILE A 177 8.56 -3.33 -14.57
N ARG A 178 9.75 -3.51 -15.16
CA ARG A 178 10.90 -2.64 -14.93
C ARG A 178 10.61 -1.18 -15.30
N ASP A 179 9.80 -0.94 -16.33
CA ASP A 179 9.48 0.42 -16.80
C ASP A 179 8.54 1.19 -15.87
N ILE A 180 7.90 0.48 -14.93
CA ILE A 180 6.85 1.00 -14.05
C ILE A 180 7.18 0.79 -12.56
N ILE A 181 8.42 0.40 -12.24
CA ILE A 181 8.93 0.33 -10.87
C ILE A 181 9.44 1.70 -10.44
N GLN A 182 9.15 2.05 -9.19
CA GLN A 182 9.82 3.07 -8.41
C GLN A 182 10.58 2.40 -7.26
N GLU A 183 11.86 2.71 -7.15
CA GLU A 183 12.66 2.31 -6.00
C GLU A 183 12.35 3.22 -4.80
N THR A 184 12.21 2.62 -3.62
CA THR A 184 12.11 3.36 -2.37
C THR A 184 12.88 2.65 -1.27
N TYR A 185 13.25 3.40 -0.24
CA TYR A 185 13.98 2.90 0.91
C TYR A 185 13.11 3.04 2.16
N VAL A 186 12.88 1.91 2.84
CA VAL A 186 12.08 1.87 4.06
C VAL A 186 12.97 1.51 5.25
N GLN A 187 12.71 2.13 6.40
CA GLN A 187 13.36 1.78 7.65
C GLN A 187 12.77 0.48 8.20
N THR A 188 13.63 -0.49 8.49
CA THR A 188 13.27 -1.76 9.13
C THR A 188 13.27 -1.64 10.66
N SER A 189 12.79 -2.69 11.34
CA SER A 189 12.79 -2.75 12.81
C SER A 189 14.19 -2.70 13.42
N ASP A 190 15.21 -3.14 12.69
CA ASP A 190 16.62 -3.05 13.09
C ASP A 190 17.30 -1.75 12.61
N GLN A 191 16.53 -0.72 12.27
CA GLN A 191 16.99 0.59 11.78
C GLN A 191 17.90 0.53 10.54
N LYS A 192 17.78 -0.54 9.76
CA LYS A 192 18.46 -0.65 8.48
C LYS A 192 17.55 -0.12 7.39
N SER A 193 18.16 0.54 6.41
CA SER A 193 17.48 0.91 5.19
C SER A 193 17.31 -0.33 4.32
N ALA A 194 16.07 -0.62 3.91
CA ALA A 194 15.75 -1.72 3.02
C ALA A 194 15.14 -1.21 1.72
N LEU A 195 15.73 -1.63 0.60
CA LEU A 195 15.19 -1.36 -0.74
C LEU A 195 13.86 -2.11 -0.92
N VAL A 196 12.87 -1.39 -1.43
CA VAL A 196 11.55 -1.88 -1.81
C VAL A 196 11.22 -1.33 -3.19
N TYR A 197 10.60 -2.15 -4.03
CA TYR A 197 10.10 -1.75 -5.33
C TYR A 197 8.59 -1.52 -5.24
N LEU A 198 8.12 -0.35 -5.66
CA LEU A 198 6.70 0.00 -5.73
C LEU A 198 6.30 0.16 -7.20
N ILE A 199 5.07 -0.18 -7.58
CA ILE A 199 4.54 0.30 -8.85
C ILE A 199 4.37 1.81 -8.76
N ARG A 200 4.83 2.56 -9.76
CA ARG A 200 4.70 4.02 -9.82
C ARG A 200 3.25 4.47 -9.60
N LEU A 201 3.09 5.64 -8.98
CA LEU A 201 1.77 6.16 -8.62
C LEU A 201 0.89 6.49 -9.83
N ASP A 202 1.46 6.93 -10.96
CA ASP A 202 0.73 7.22 -12.20
C ASP A 202 0.05 5.95 -12.76
N VAL A 203 0.79 4.84 -12.76
CA VAL A 203 0.29 3.51 -13.18
C VAL A 203 -0.73 2.99 -12.16
N THR A 204 -0.47 3.19 -10.86
CA THR A 204 -1.40 2.81 -9.80
C THR A 204 -2.71 3.58 -9.89
N PHE A 205 -2.65 4.89 -10.14
CA PHE A 205 -3.79 5.76 -10.33
C PHE A 205 -4.65 5.30 -11.51
N LYS A 206 -4.03 5.04 -12.67
CA LYS A 206 -4.71 4.45 -13.84
C LYS A 206 -5.42 3.13 -13.48
N SER A 207 -4.76 2.26 -12.74
CA SER A 207 -5.35 0.98 -12.31
C SER A 207 -6.59 1.20 -11.43
N LYS A 208 -6.59 2.20 -10.56
CA LYS A 208 -7.74 2.55 -9.70
C LYS A 208 -8.88 3.17 -10.51
N CYS A 209 -8.58 4.05 -11.46
CA CYS A 209 -9.61 4.58 -12.38
C CYS A 209 -10.31 3.46 -13.15
N ARG A 210 -9.56 2.44 -13.56
CA ARG A 210 -10.13 1.26 -14.22
C ARG A 210 -11.07 0.47 -13.32
N THR A 211 -10.75 0.29 -12.02
CA THR A 211 -11.64 -0.49 -11.14
C THR A 211 -12.98 0.20 -10.93
N LEU A 212 -13.05 1.52 -11.07
CA LEU A 212 -14.32 2.27 -11.04
C LEU A 212 -15.27 1.89 -12.19
N THR A 213 -14.77 1.39 -13.32
CA THR A 213 -15.62 1.00 -14.45
C THR A 213 -16.32 -0.34 -14.22
N ASP A 214 -15.82 -1.13 -13.28
CA ASP A 214 -16.44 -2.40 -12.91
C ASP A 214 -17.53 -2.15 -11.87
N LEU A 215 -18.78 -2.10 -12.34
CA LEU A 215 -19.94 -1.82 -11.51
C LEU A 215 -20.10 -2.81 -10.33
N ASN A 216 -19.55 -4.02 -10.45
CA ASN A 216 -19.62 -5.04 -9.40
C ASN A 216 -18.45 -4.95 -8.39
N ARG A 217 -17.42 -4.14 -8.69
CA ARG A 217 -16.18 -4.05 -7.89
C ARG A 217 -15.93 -2.65 -7.34
N MET A 218 -16.92 -1.76 -7.40
CA MET A 218 -16.81 -0.41 -6.85
C MET A 218 -16.58 -0.47 -5.34
N LYS A 219 -15.34 -0.25 -4.90
CA LYS A 219 -14.98 -0.16 -3.49
C LYS A 219 -14.77 1.30 -3.11
N ASP A 220 -15.36 1.73 -2.00
CA ASP A 220 -15.14 3.08 -1.45
C ASP A 220 -13.65 3.36 -1.19
N THR A 221 -12.88 2.32 -0.87
CA THR A 221 -11.43 2.39 -0.69
C THR A 221 -10.68 2.78 -1.96
N ASP A 222 -11.18 2.44 -3.16
CA ASP A 222 -10.55 2.89 -4.41
C ASP A 222 -10.75 4.40 -4.62
N MET A 223 -11.91 4.95 -4.23
CA MET A 223 -12.13 6.39 -4.29
C MET A 223 -11.34 7.16 -3.23
N GLN A 224 -11.11 6.57 -2.06
CA GLN A 224 -10.20 7.12 -1.04
C GLN A 224 -8.77 7.19 -1.57
N ASP A 225 -8.29 6.07 -2.14
CA ASP A 225 -6.97 5.97 -2.76
C ASP A 225 -6.80 7.01 -3.91
N ILE A 226 -7.81 7.15 -4.79
CA ILE A 226 -7.83 8.15 -5.88
C ILE A 226 -7.80 9.59 -5.32
N SER A 227 -8.66 9.89 -4.34
CA SER A 227 -8.73 11.23 -3.73
C SER A 227 -7.41 11.60 -3.07
N TRP A 228 -6.76 10.62 -2.44
CA TRP A 228 -5.46 10.81 -1.83
C TRP A 228 -4.37 11.14 -2.86
N ILE A 229 -4.32 10.42 -3.99
CA ILE A 229 -3.35 10.71 -5.06
C ILE A 229 -3.59 12.12 -5.63
N ILE A 230 -4.84 12.50 -5.93
CA ILE A 230 -5.17 13.84 -6.43
C ILE A 230 -4.72 14.93 -5.45
N LYS A 231 -4.92 14.70 -4.16
CA LYS A 231 -4.54 15.67 -3.12
C LYS A 231 -3.03 15.78 -2.98
N ASN A 232 -2.32 14.66 -2.83
CA ASN A 232 -0.93 14.63 -2.35
C ASN A 232 0.12 14.39 -3.44
N HIS A 233 -0.26 13.81 -4.58
CA HIS A 233 0.61 13.47 -5.71
C HIS A 233 0.02 13.95 -7.05
N PRO A 234 -0.19 15.28 -7.21
CA PRO A 234 -0.80 15.83 -8.42
C PRO A 234 0.04 15.58 -9.69
N ASP A 235 1.36 15.48 -9.55
CA ASP A 235 2.31 15.11 -10.60
C ASP A 235 2.02 13.70 -11.16
N ALA A 236 1.71 12.74 -10.28
CA ALA A 236 1.34 11.39 -10.69
C ALA A 236 0.00 11.35 -11.46
N VAL A 237 -0.97 12.21 -11.09
CA VAL A 237 -2.23 12.34 -11.83
C VAL A 237 -1.99 12.93 -13.21
N ALA A 238 -1.20 14.01 -13.28
CA ALA A 238 -0.86 14.66 -14.55
C ALA A 238 -0.12 13.69 -15.50
N ALA A 239 0.86 12.93 -14.99
CA ALA A 239 1.56 11.90 -15.76
C ALA A 239 0.63 10.77 -16.23
N ALA A 240 -0.44 10.49 -15.48
CA ALA A 240 -1.42 9.47 -15.82
C ALA A 240 -2.49 9.90 -16.82
N LYS A 241 -2.67 11.22 -17.05
CA LYS A 241 -3.73 11.79 -17.88
C LYS A 241 -3.87 11.02 -19.20
N ASP A 242 -2.84 11.01 -20.03
CA ASP A 242 -2.89 10.41 -21.37
C ASP A 242 -2.99 8.88 -21.37
N MET A 243 -2.69 8.24 -20.24
CA MET A 243 -2.85 6.80 -20.09
C MET A 243 -4.29 6.37 -19.77
N ILE A 244 -5.16 7.30 -19.39
CA ILE A 244 -6.52 7.06 -18.92
C ILE A 244 -7.51 7.54 -20.00
N PRO A 245 -8.44 6.68 -20.48
CA PRO A 245 -9.51 7.10 -21.40
C PRO A 245 -10.38 8.22 -20.82
N ILE A 246 -10.86 9.12 -21.69
CA ILE A 246 -11.62 10.31 -21.28
C ILE A 246 -12.87 9.93 -20.44
N GLU A 247 -13.50 8.81 -20.75
CA GLU A 247 -14.69 8.31 -20.05
C GLU A 247 -14.36 7.95 -18.60
N TRP A 248 -13.17 7.41 -18.34
CA TRP A 248 -12.74 7.04 -16.99
C TRP A 248 -12.37 8.29 -16.19
N ARG A 249 -11.77 9.30 -16.85
CA ARG A 249 -11.50 10.61 -16.23
C ARG A 249 -12.81 11.26 -15.79
N ARG A 250 -13.81 11.33 -16.68
CA ARG A 250 -15.15 11.86 -16.37
C ARG A 250 -15.84 11.07 -15.26
N LEU A 251 -15.63 9.75 -15.19
CA LEU A 251 -16.14 8.91 -14.11
C LEU A 251 -15.54 9.29 -12.75
N VAL A 252 -14.23 9.56 -12.68
CA VAL A 252 -13.58 10.06 -11.46
C VAL A 252 -14.23 11.37 -11.00
N ILE A 253 -14.42 12.34 -11.90
CA ILE A 253 -15.07 13.62 -11.59
C ILE A 253 -16.50 13.43 -11.10
N SER A 254 -17.30 12.62 -11.81
CA SER A 254 -18.67 12.31 -11.41
C SER A 254 -18.73 11.73 -9.99
N ARG A 255 -17.76 10.88 -9.63
CA ARG A 255 -17.70 10.28 -8.29
C ARG A 255 -17.28 11.28 -7.22
N LEU A 256 -16.28 12.12 -7.48
CA LEU A 256 -15.88 13.20 -6.58
C LEU A 256 -17.04 14.16 -6.31
N ASN A 257 -17.81 14.52 -7.35
CA ASN A 257 -19.02 15.34 -7.23
C ASN A 257 -20.08 14.68 -6.34
N ARG A 258 -20.39 13.39 -6.55
CA ARG A 258 -21.35 12.65 -5.72
C ARG A 258 -20.92 12.58 -4.25
N MET A 259 -19.62 12.54 -3.99
CA MET A 259 -19.05 12.56 -2.64
C MET A 259 -18.99 13.95 -2.02
N GLY A 260 -19.38 15.01 -2.75
CA GLY A 260 -19.21 16.40 -2.29
C GLY A 260 -17.75 16.76 -2.06
N SER A 261 -16.82 16.15 -2.79
CA SER A 261 -15.39 16.31 -2.56
C SER A 261 -14.91 17.70 -2.98
N PRO A 262 -14.11 18.40 -2.17
CA PRO A 262 -13.51 19.69 -2.56
C PRO A 262 -12.43 19.54 -3.64
N LEU A 263 -12.09 18.31 -4.04
CA LEU A 263 -11.05 18.01 -5.02
C LEU A 263 -11.53 18.09 -6.48
N VAL A 264 -12.82 18.32 -6.74
CA VAL A 264 -13.41 18.29 -8.10
C VAL A 264 -12.63 19.18 -9.06
N GLY A 265 -12.53 20.49 -8.79
CA GLY A 265 -11.85 21.41 -9.71
C GLY A 265 -10.36 21.08 -9.92
N LYS A 266 -9.67 20.65 -8.85
CA LYS A 266 -8.28 20.19 -8.96
C LYS A 266 -8.17 18.95 -9.85
N ALA A 267 -9.10 18.01 -9.72
CA ALA A 267 -9.12 16.79 -10.51
C ALA A 267 -9.45 17.07 -11.97
N GLU A 268 -10.39 18.00 -12.26
CA GLU A 268 -10.75 18.42 -13.61
C GLU A 268 -9.53 18.97 -14.34
N GLN A 269 -8.79 19.88 -13.70
CA GLN A 269 -7.56 20.45 -14.25
C GLN A 269 -6.50 19.38 -14.53
N LEU A 270 -6.19 18.53 -13.53
CA LEU A 270 -5.14 17.52 -13.66
C LEU A 270 -5.48 16.45 -14.71
N LEU A 271 -6.77 16.16 -14.92
CA LEU A 271 -7.25 15.20 -15.91
C LEU A 271 -7.54 15.83 -17.28
N GLY A 272 -7.42 17.16 -17.40
CA GLY A 272 -7.70 17.96 -18.60
C GLY A 272 -9.16 17.85 -19.04
N LEU A 273 -10.08 18.12 -18.12
CA LEU A 273 -11.52 18.16 -18.36
C LEU A 273 -12.11 19.57 -18.26
N ASP A 274 -11.32 20.53 -17.81
CA ASP A 274 -11.61 21.97 -17.77
C ASP A 274 -11.52 22.61 -19.17
N GLU A 275 -10.55 22.20 -20.00
CA GLU A 275 -10.33 22.73 -21.35
C GLU A 275 -11.43 22.37 -22.38
N GLU A 276 -12.19 21.29 -22.16
CA GLU A 276 -13.25 20.86 -23.08
C GLU A 276 -14.57 21.63 -22.89
N ALA A 277 -14.81 22.24 -21.73
CA ALA A 277 -16.02 23.03 -21.51
C ALA A 277 -16.02 24.30 -22.40
N GLU A 278 -14.87 24.95 -22.56
CA GLU A 278 -14.72 26.18 -23.34
C GLU A 278 -14.82 25.97 -24.86
N THR A 279 -14.37 24.83 -25.38
CA THR A 279 -14.50 24.52 -26.81
C THR A 279 -15.95 24.21 -27.23
N SER A 280 -16.77 23.69 -26.32
CA SER A 280 -18.18 23.38 -26.61
C SER A 280 -19.08 24.63 -26.68
N ASP A 281 -18.76 25.70 -25.94
CA ASP A 281 -19.54 26.95 -25.96
C ASP A 281 -19.21 27.84 -27.17
N SER A 282 -17.98 27.79 -27.68
CA SER A 282 -17.61 28.56 -28.89
C SER A 282 -18.30 28.08 -30.17
N SER A 283 -18.76 26.82 -30.20
CA SER A 283 -19.49 26.23 -31.33
C SER A 283 -21.00 26.54 -31.34
N ARG A 284 -21.53 27.20 -30.29
CA ARG A 284 -22.93 27.65 -30.21
C ARG A 284 -23.12 29.13 -30.49
N SER A 285 -22.03 29.86 -30.70
CA SER A 285 -22.02 31.30 -31.02
C SER A 285 -21.54 31.60 -32.45
N SER A 286 -21.72 30.66 -33.38
CA SER A 286 -21.48 30.86 -34.83
C SER A 286 -22.77 30.82 -35.62
#